data_AF-A0A2Z6AHT8-F1
#
_entry.id   AF-A0A2Z6AHT8-F1
#
_cell.length_a   1.000
_cell.length_b   1.000
_cell.length_c   1.000
_cell.angle_alpha   90.00
_cell.angle_beta   90.00
_cell.angle_gamma   90.00
#
_symmetry.space_group_name_H-M   'P 1'
#
loop_
_entity.id
_entity.type
_entity.pdbx_description
1 polymer ?
#
loop_
_entity_poly.entity_id
_entity_poly.type
_entity_poly.pdbx_seq_one_letter_code
_entity_poly.pdbx_strand_id
1 'polypeptide(L)'
;MATLVDDRLAADGPRLTGLVLAPPTIVAMMERLRADASGISVMAQFGISDNSWRKLRLGKPVRASMIERLLQRLEEDCLPKDGD
;
A
#
# COMPACT_ATOMS: atom_id res chain seq x y z
N MET A 1 -3.26 29.62 34.59
CA MET A 1 -3.21 28.15 34.50
C MET A 1 -2.67 27.79 33.12
N ALA A 2 -1.40 27.38 33.06
CA ALA A 2 -0.73 26.98 31.83
C ALA A 2 -0.90 25.47 31.68
N THR A 3 -1.61 25.03 30.64
CA THR A 3 -1.66 23.62 30.27
C THR A 3 -0.47 23.35 29.35
N LEU A 4 0.59 22.82 29.94
CA LEU A 4 1.71 22.20 29.27
C LEU A 4 1.29 20.76 28.95
N VAL A 5 1.07 20.41 27.68
CA VAL A 5 1.03 19.01 27.23
C VAL A 5 1.76 18.86 25.89
N ASP A 6 2.94 18.26 26.02
CA ASP A 6 3.60 17.33 25.11
C ASP A 6 3.82 17.70 23.63
N ASP A 7 5.04 18.18 23.40
CA ASP A 7 5.81 18.07 22.18
C ASP A 7 6.26 16.60 22.00
N ARG A 8 5.53 15.80 21.21
CA ARG A 8 5.97 14.51 20.62
C ARG A 8 4.89 13.88 19.71
N LEU A 9 5.34 13.25 18.60
CA LEU A 9 4.61 12.44 17.61
C LEU A 9 3.96 13.26 16.45
N ALA A 10 4.18 13.04 15.15
CA ALA A 10 4.69 11.90 14.41
C ALA A 10 5.13 12.36 13.00
N ALA A 11 5.94 11.54 12.33
CA ALA A 11 6.28 11.64 10.91
C ALA A 11 5.04 11.50 9.99
N ASP A 12 4.24 12.55 9.88
CA ASP A 12 3.04 12.56 9.04
C ASP A 12 3.35 13.19 7.68
N GLY A 13 3.89 12.37 6.76
CA GLY A 13 3.74 12.64 5.33
C GLY A 13 2.25 12.76 4.98
N PRO A 14 1.88 13.39 3.85
CA PRO A 14 0.48 13.68 3.53
C PRO A 14 -0.35 12.39 3.52
N ARG A 15 -1.15 12.17 4.58
CA ARG A 15 -2.12 11.07 4.65
C ARG A 15 -3.18 11.31 3.59
N LEU A 16 -3.18 10.44 2.59
CA LEU A 16 -4.19 10.48 1.55
C LEU A 16 -5.53 10.15 2.21
N THR A 17 -6.47 11.10 2.16
CA THR A 17 -7.80 10.92 2.76
C THR A 17 -8.82 10.75 1.63
N GLY A 18 -9.63 9.68 1.66
CA GLY A 18 -10.68 9.44 0.67
C GLY A 18 -10.37 8.34 -0.36
N LEU A 19 -10.94 8.48 -1.56
CA LEU A 19 -10.77 7.56 -2.68
C LEU A 19 -9.73 8.14 -3.66
N VAL A 20 -8.70 7.36 -3.99
CA VAL A 20 -7.59 7.75 -4.86
C VAL A 20 -7.42 6.76 -6.01
N LEU A 21 -6.93 7.26 -7.13
CA LEU A 21 -6.46 6.42 -8.23
C LEU A 21 -5.05 5.92 -7.90
N ALA A 22 -4.84 4.62 -8.07
CA ALA A 22 -3.52 4.07 -7.90
C ALA A 22 -2.59 4.55 -9.04
N PRO A 23 -1.33 4.87 -8.73
CA PRO A 23 -0.34 5.13 -9.77
C PRO A 23 -0.22 3.92 -10.70
N PRO A 24 -0.11 4.13 -12.03
CA PRO A 24 0.00 3.03 -12.99
C PRO A 24 1.27 2.17 -12.76
N THR A 25 2.31 2.75 -12.17
CA THR A 25 3.54 2.06 -11.77
C THR A 25 3.28 0.96 -10.73
N ILE A 26 2.43 1.23 -9.73
CA ILE A 26 2.06 0.24 -8.71
C ILE A 26 1.31 -0.93 -9.33
N VAL A 27 0.38 -0.65 -10.24
CA VAL A 27 -0.38 -1.69 -10.94
C VAL A 27 0.56 -2.57 -11.76
N ALA A 28 1.50 -1.99 -12.50
CA ALA A 28 2.49 -2.73 -13.28
C ALA A 28 3.42 -3.59 -12.40
N MET A 29 3.88 -3.07 -11.27
CA MET A 29 4.68 -3.83 -10.30
C MET A 29 3.91 -5.03 -9.75
N MET A 30 2.67 -4.82 -9.33
CA MET A 30 1.81 -5.90 -8.84
C MET A 30 1.52 -6.95 -9.91
N GLU A 31 1.28 -6.55 -11.16
CA GLU A 31 1.08 -7.50 -12.26
C GLU A 31 2.32 -8.38 -12.48
N ARG A 32 3.52 -7.80 -12.40
CA ARG A 32 4.78 -8.55 -12.49
C ARG A 32 4.94 -9.56 -11.35
N LEU A 33 4.78 -9.11 -10.10
CA LEU A 33 4.87 -9.98 -8.92
C LEU A 33 3.82 -11.11 -8.93
N ARG A 34 2.66 -10.88 -9.53
CA ARG A 34 1.63 -11.91 -9.70
C ARG A 34 1.98 -12.94 -10.77
N ALA A 35 2.69 -12.56 -11.81
CA ALA A 35 3.14 -13.50 -12.84
C ALA A 35 4.12 -14.53 -12.25
N ASP A 36 4.98 -14.08 -11.34
CA ASP A 36 5.97 -14.91 -10.65
C ASP A 36 5.34 -15.79 -9.55
N ALA A 37 4.22 -15.35 -8.95
CA ALA A 37 3.51 -16.02 -7.86
C ALA A 37 2.27 -16.80 -8.31
N SER A 38 2.41 -17.65 -9.33
CA SER A 38 1.30 -18.44 -9.86
C SER A 38 0.69 -19.35 -8.78
N GLY A 39 -0.62 -19.23 -8.55
CA GLY A 39 -1.36 -20.02 -7.58
C GLY A 39 -1.54 -19.37 -6.20
N ILE A 40 -0.90 -18.23 -5.93
CA ILE A 40 -1.10 -17.47 -4.68
C ILE A 40 -2.27 -16.50 -4.86
N SER A 41 -3.18 -16.43 -3.89
CA SER A 41 -4.30 -15.48 -3.93
C SER A 41 -3.79 -14.05 -3.72
N VAL A 42 -4.49 -13.06 -4.30
CA VAL A 42 -4.14 -11.64 -4.14
C VAL A 42 -4.13 -11.22 -2.66
N MET A 43 -5.06 -11.78 -1.88
CA MET A 43 -5.13 -11.51 -0.45
C MET A 43 -3.93 -12.08 0.28
N ALA A 44 -3.49 -13.30 -0.06
CA ALA A 44 -2.30 -13.89 0.54
C ALA A 44 -1.02 -13.14 0.15
N GLN A 45 -0.93 -12.68 -1.10
CA GLN A 45 0.27 -12.03 -1.62
C GLN A 45 0.40 -10.54 -1.21
N PHE A 46 -0.70 -9.78 -1.22
CA PHE A 46 -0.65 -8.32 -1.03
C PHE A 46 -1.53 -7.82 0.12
N GLY A 47 -2.26 -8.71 0.80
CA GLY A 47 -3.18 -8.33 1.87
C GLY A 47 -4.41 -7.54 1.40
N ILE A 48 -4.76 -7.62 0.10
CA ILE A 48 -5.92 -6.92 -0.47
C ILE A 48 -6.92 -7.91 -1.10
N SER A 49 -8.19 -7.54 -1.10
CA SER A 49 -9.23 -8.35 -1.75
C SER A 49 -9.10 -8.36 -3.28
N ASP A 50 -9.54 -9.43 -3.93
CA ASP A 50 -9.62 -9.53 -5.40
C ASP A 50 -10.47 -8.41 -6.03
N ASN A 51 -11.51 -7.94 -5.32
CA ASN A 51 -12.32 -6.81 -5.77
C ASN A 51 -11.50 -5.52 -5.84
N SER A 52 -10.68 -5.27 -4.82
CA SER A 52 -9.77 -4.12 -4.81
C SER A 52 -8.74 -4.22 -5.92
N TRP A 53 -8.15 -5.40 -6.13
CA TRP A 53 -7.24 -5.64 -7.25
C TRP A 53 -7.87 -5.39 -8.62
N ARG A 54 -9.10 -5.87 -8.82
CA ARG A 54 -9.85 -5.59 -10.06
C ARG A 54 -10.07 -4.10 -10.25
N LYS A 55 -10.37 -3.35 -9.19
CA LYS A 55 -10.50 -1.87 -9.26
C LYS A 55 -9.19 -1.22 -9.68
N LEU A 56 -8.07 -1.65 -9.12
CA LEU A 56 -6.74 -1.13 -9.48
C LEU A 56 -6.45 -1.32 -10.97
N ARG A 57 -6.64 -2.53 -11.51
CA ARG A 57 -6.43 -2.84 -12.93
C ARG A 57 -7.34 -2.06 -13.87
N LEU A 58 -8.58 -1.80 -13.44
CA LEU A 58 -9.56 -1.04 -14.22
C LEU A 58 -9.40 0.48 -14.09
N GLY A 59 -8.37 0.96 -13.37
CA GLY A 59 -8.20 2.40 -13.11
C GLY A 59 -9.36 2.99 -12.31
N LYS A 60 -9.98 2.21 -11.42
CA LYS A 60 -11.06 2.68 -10.54
C LYS A 60 -10.49 3.17 -9.22
N PRO A 61 -11.09 4.20 -8.61
CA PRO A 61 -10.59 4.75 -7.38
C PRO A 61 -10.81 3.78 -6.20
N VAL A 62 -9.81 3.67 -5.33
CA VAL A 62 -9.77 2.81 -4.15
C VAL A 62 -9.46 3.63 -2.90
N ARG A 63 -9.67 3.08 -1.70
CA ARG A 63 -9.39 3.81 -0.46
C ARG A 63 -7.90 4.14 -0.37
N ALA A 64 -7.60 5.38 -0.08
CA ALA A 64 -6.24 5.86 0.12
C ALA A 64 -5.45 5.05 1.17
N SER A 65 -6.08 4.76 2.32
CA SER A 65 -5.48 3.93 3.37
C SER A 65 -5.19 2.48 2.95
N MET A 66 -5.79 2.00 1.85
CA MET A 66 -5.42 0.71 1.25
C MET A 66 -4.14 0.84 0.43
N ILE A 67 -4.00 1.93 -0.34
CA ILE A 67 -2.80 2.21 -1.14
C ILE A 67 -1.59 2.45 -0.24
N GLU A 68 -1.74 3.23 0.83
CA GLU A 68 -0.65 3.47 1.80
C GLU A 68 -0.13 2.16 2.39
N ARG A 69 -1.03 1.28 2.83
CA ARG A 69 -0.65 -0.04 3.39
C ARG A 69 -0.04 -0.97 2.34
N LEU A 70 -0.51 -0.88 1.10
CA LEU A 70 0.05 -1.65 0.00
C LEU A 70 1.47 -1.17 -0.34
N LEU A 71 1.69 0.14 -0.38
CA LEU A 71 3.00 0.75 -0.59
C LEU A 71 3.99 0.35 0.50
N GLN A 72 3.60 0.46 1.78
CA GLN A 72 4.44 0.03 2.90
C GLN A 72 4.84 -1.44 2.77
N ARG A 73 3.91 -2.33 2.42
CA ARG A 73 4.22 -3.75 2.20
C ARG A 73 5.17 -3.98 1.04
N LEU A 74 4.94 -3.29 -0.08
CA LEU A 74 5.82 -3.40 -1.24
C LEU A 74 7.22 -2.87 -0.94
N GLU A 75 7.36 -1.83 -0.12
CA GLU A 75 8.67 -1.38 0.37
C GLU A 75 9.33 -2.42 1.28
N GLU A 76 8.57 -3.02 2.21
CA GLU A 76 9.06 -4.06 3.13
C GLU A 76 9.49 -5.35 2.41
N ASP A 77 8.76 -5.78 1.38
CA ASP A 77 9.05 -7.00 0.61
C ASP A 77 10.11 -6.80 -0.48
N CYS A 78 10.31 -5.55 -0.95
CA CYS A 78 11.21 -5.24 -2.06
C CYS A 78 12.56 -4.63 -1.61
N LEU A 79 12.69 -4.23 -0.34
CA LEU A 79 14.00 -3.99 0.26
C LEU A 79 14.63 -5.33 0.67
N PRO A 80 15.80 -5.71 0.14
CA PRO A 80 16.55 -6.80 0.75
C PRO A 80 16.79 -6.43 2.21
N LYS A 81 16.43 -7.33 3.13
CA LYS A 81 16.92 -7.25 4.50
C LYS A 81 18.39 -7.68 4.50
N ASP A 82 19.25 -6.87 3.89
CA ASP A 82 20.69 -6.95 4.15
C ASP A 82 20.90 -6.46 5.59
N GLY A 83 20.93 -7.41 6.51
CA GLY A 83 21.13 -7.13 7.93
C GLY A 83 20.79 -8.29 8.85
N ASP A 84 21.44 -9.43 8.67
CA ASP A 84 22.14 -10.17 9.74
C ASP A 84 23.22 -11.08 9.13
#